data_AF-A0AAW0ADS8-F1
#
_entry.id   AF-A0AAW0ADS8-F1
#
_cell.length_a   1.000
_cell.length_b   1.000
_cell.length_c   1.000
_cell.angle_alpha   90.00
_cell.angle_beta   90.00
_cell.angle_gamma   90.00
#
_symmetry.space_group_name_H-M   'P 1'
#
loop_
_entity.id
_entity.type
_entity.pdbx_description
1 polymer ?
#
loop_
_entity_poly.entity_id
_entity_poly.type
_entity_poly.pdbx_seq_one_letter_code
_entity_poly.pdbx_strand_id
1 'polypeptide(L)'
;MFFQLFGSIAGTLAAYALYKIAGIAYQELSFPLRHLTGPKANHKQLMRDMAVSMRHRAQSLKFITRAMQNGAILQEQWIRQYGKTFKYPFFFGVNSSVVYLFHELLSFWAGTQAYQLLQVLAFMHDQGIAHGDLYYVGIIHAPHSRTSKRADYRVAFIDFGEARDFGMSGSIQIPCPRPVSGPPADFRAPEIDHCKTFDPFAADVFSMARLVLALYPPACAYRALLNDMGHPDPSVRPSARVALERLESLNRFQTAHQWCAS
;
A
#
# COMPACT_ATOMS: atom_id res chain seq x y z
N MET A 1 -43.62 -14.65 -28.33
CA MET A 1 -42.32 -15.11 -27.78
C MET A 1 -41.14 -14.22 -28.21
N PHE A 2 -40.98 -13.89 -29.49
CA PHE A 2 -39.88 -13.04 -29.98
C PHE A 2 -39.78 -11.66 -29.31
N PHE A 3 -40.89 -10.93 -29.18
CA PHE A 3 -40.87 -9.58 -28.57
C PHE A 3 -40.48 -9.57 -27.08
N GLN A 4 -40.78 -10.64 -26.33
CA GLN A 4 -40.40 -10.75 -24.92
C GLN A 4 -38.88 -10.98 -24.76
N LEU A 5 -38.28 -11.77 -25.66
CA LEU A 5 -36.84 -11.99 -25.67
C LEU A 5 -36.07 -10.70 -25.99
N PHE A 6 -36.52 -9.96 -27.02
CA PHE A 6 -35.91 -8.68 -27.37
C PHE A 6 -36.06 -7.63 -26.27
N GLY A 7 -37.23 -7.57 -25.61
CA GLY A 7 -37.44 -6.68 -24.46
C GLY A 7 -36.49 -6.99 -23.29
N SER A 8 -36.28 -8.28 -22.98
CA SER A 8 -35.39 -8.71 -21.90
C SER A 8 -33.91 -8.39 -22.20
N ILE A 9 -33.47 -8.63 -23.44
CA ILE A 9 -32.10 -8.30 -23.86
C ILE A 9 -31.86 -6.79 -23.82
N ALA A 10 -32.79 -6.00 -24.36
CA ALA A 10 -32.70 -4.54 -24.35
C ALA A 10 -32.68 -3.97 -22.92
N GLY A 11 -33.53 -4.49 -22.03
CA GLY A 11 -33.55 -4.10 -20.62
C GLY A 11 -32.25 -4.41 -19.90
N THR A 12 -31.64 -5.57 -20.16
CA THR A 12 -30.36 -5.96 -19.55
C THR A 12 -29.21 -5.06 -20.01
N LEU A 13 -29.17 -4.73 -21.31
CA LEU A 13 -28.17 -3.83 -21.87
C LEU A 13 -28.33 -2.40 -21.33
N ALA A 14 -29.56 -1.91 -21.22
CA ALA A 14 -29.85 -0.60 -20.64
C ALA A 14 -29.43 -0.50 -19.17
N ALA A 15 -29.73 -1.53 -18.37
CA ALA A 15 -29.31 -1.59 -16.97
C ALA A 15 -27.78 -1.60 -16.81
N TYR A 16 -27.07 -2.36 -17.65
CA TYR A 16 -25.61 -2.39 -17.64
C TYR A 16 -24.99 -1.05 -18.05
N ALA A 17 -25.58 -0.36 -19.05
CA ALA A 17 -25.14 0.97 -19.45
C ALA A 17 -25.32 2.00 -18.32
N LEU A 18 -26.48 1.99 -17.64
CA LEU A 18 -26.74 2.85 -16.49
C LEU A 18 -25.77 2.61 -15.35
N TYR A 19 -25.47 1.34 -15.04
CA TYR A 19 -24.47 0.98 -14.04
C TYR A 19 -23.08 1.55 -14.35
N LYS A 20 -22.64 1.49 -15.61
CA LYS A 20 -21.36 2.06 -16.05
C LYS A 20 -21.32 3.59 -15.93
N ILE A 21 -22.39 4.28 -16.32
CA ILE A 21 -22.49 5.74 -16.20
C ILE A 21 -22.46 6.16 -14.74
N ALA A 22 -23.20 5.47 -13.87
CA ALA A 22 -23.19 5.72 -12.43
C ALA A 22 -21.79 5.51 -11.81
N GLY A 23 -21.04 4.50 -12.25
CA GLY A 23 -19.67 4.28 -11.81
C GLY A 23 -18.70 5.42 -12.19
N ILE A 24 -18.82 5.94 -13.41
CA ILE A 24 -18.02 7.10 -13.86
C ILE A 24 -18.38 8.35 -13.07
N ALA A 25 -19.67 8.63 -12.90
CA ALA A 25 -20.15 9.77 -12.12
C ALA A 25 -19.71 9.68 -10.65
N TYR A 26 -19.78 8.48 -10.06
CA TYR A 26 -19.31 8.24 -8.69
C TYR A 26 -17.81 8.49 -8.55
N GLN A 27 -16.99 8.02 -9.50
CA GLN A 27 -15.55 8.30 -9.50
C GLN A 27 -15.26 9.80 -9.60
N GLU A 28 -15.95 10.52 -10.49
CA GLU A 28 -15.79 11.97 -10.64
C GLU A 28 -16.24 12.77 -9.42
N LEU A 29 -17.29 12.31 -8.72
CA LEU A 29 -17.83 12.96 -7.53
C LEU A 29 -17.05 12.62 -6.24
N SER A 30 -16.37 11.47 -6.21
CA SER A 30 -15.61 11.02 -5.04
C SER A 30 -14.14 11.47 -5.04
N PHE A 31 -13.67 12.20 -6.05
CA PHE A 31 -12.33 12.81 -6.02
C PHE A 31 -12.26 13.93 -4.96
N PRO A 32 -11.51 13.73 -3.85
CA PRO A 32 -11.54 14.62 -2.68
C PRO A 32 -10.76 15.93 -2.87
N LEU A 33 -10.28 16.24 -4.07
CA LEU A 33 -9.36 17.36 -4.33
C LEU A 33 -10.03 18.59 -5.00
N ARG A 34 -11.35 18.61 -5.21
CA ARG A 34 -12.04 19.74 -5.88
C ARG A 34 -12.18 21.02 -5.05
N HIS A 35 -11.90 20.99 -3.74
CA HIS A 35 -12.18 22.11 -2.84
C HIS A 35 -10.97 22.73 -2.13
N LEU A 36 -9.74 22.50 -2.59
CA LEU A 36 -8.58 23.19 -2.00
C LEU A 36 -8.43 24.61 -2.56
N THR A 37 -8.89 25.60 -1.79
CA THR A 37 -8.65 27.03 -2.00
C THR A 37 -7.23 27.41 -1.58
N GLY A 38 -6.27 27.24 -2.50
CA GLY A 38 -4.89 27.69 -2.30
C GLY A 38 -4.69 29.19 -2.64
N PRO A 39 -3.79 29.90 -1.95
CA PRO A 39 -3.47 31.30 -2.24
C PRO A 39 -2.84 31.45 -3.63
N LYS A 40 -3.19 32.53 -4.34
CA LYS A 40 -2.66 32.86 -5.67
C LYS A 40 -1.15 33.15 -5.58
N ALA A 41 -0.33 32.14 -5.79
CA ALA A 41 1.12 32.28 -5.83
C ALA A 41 1.55 33.19 -6.99
N ASN A 42 2.55 34.05 -6.74
CA ASN A 42 3.19 34.86 -7.75
C ASN A 42 3.74 33.96 -8.86
N HIS A 43 3.29 34.18 -10.10
CA HIS A 43 3.63 33.38 -11.28
C HIS A 43 5.15 33.20 -11.46
N LYS A 44 5.97 34.20 -11.11
CA LYS A 44 7.44 34.10 -11.20
C LYS A 44 8.07 33.21 -10.12
N GLN A 45 7.41 33.07 -8.96
CA GLN A 45 7.83 32.15 -7.90
C GLN A 45 7.42 30.73 -8.27
N LEU A 46 6.17 30.55 -8.74
CA LEU A 46 5.64 29.29 -9.24
C LEU A 46 6.52 28.70 -10.35
N MET A 47 6.95 29.51 -11.32
CA MET A 47 7.82 29.04 -12.41
C MET A 47 9.24 28.68 -11.94
N ARG A 48 9.76 29.34 -10.89
CA ARG A 48 11.07 28.99 -10.30
C ARG A 48 10.98 27.69 -9.51
N ASP A 49 9.97 27.55 -8.68
CA ASP A 49 9.72 26.33 -7.90
C ASP A 49 9.40 25.15 -8.83
N MET A 50 8.68 25.41 -9.92
CA MET A 50 8.40 24.44 -10.98
C MET A 50 9.66 24.08 -11.77
N ALA A 51 10.60 25.00 -12.02
CA ALA A 51 11.87 24.70 -12.69
C ALA A 51 12.84 23.89 -11.80
N VAL A 52 12.87 24.17 -10.48
CA VAL A 52 13.62 23.38 -9.49
C VAL A 52 12.98 22.01 -9.31
N SER A 53 11.65 21.95 -9.19
CA SER A 53 10.87 20.72 -9.19
C SER A 53 11.04 19.94 -10.49
N MET A 54 11.16 20.58 -11.65
CA MET A 54 11.41 19.93 -12.94
C MET A 54 12.83 19.38 -13.05
N ARG A 55 13.85 20.02 -12.46
CA ARG A 55 15.22 19.45 -12.40
C ARG A 55 15.29 18.26 -11.45
N HIS A 56 14.68 18.37 -10.27
CA HIS A 56 14.50 17.22 -9.38
C HIS A 56 13.65 16.13 -10.02
N ARG A 57 12.57 16.48 -10.75
CA ARG A 57 11.77 15.55 -11.55
C ARG A 57 12.51 15.00 -12.75
N ALA A 58 13.50 15.65 -13.33
CA ALA A 58 14.27 15.09 -14.45
C ALA A 58 15.31 14.07 -13.96
N GLN A 59 15.91 14.31 -12.79
CA GLN A 59 16.76 13.34 -12.10
C GLN A 59 15.94 12.21 -11.48
N SER A 60 14.83 12.52 -10.81
CA SER A 60 13.82 11.56 -10.40
C SER A 60 13.16 10.91 -11.59
N LEU A 61 13.01 11.50 -12.78
CA LEU A 61 12.47 10.80 -13.96
C LEU A 61 13.53 9.89 -14.54
N LYS A 62 14.82 10.20 -14.51
CA LYS A 62 15.85 9.21 -14.88
C LYS A 62 15.94 8.08 -13.84
N PHE A 63 15.79 8.40 -12.56
CA PHE A 63 15.72 7.43 -11.47
C PHE A 63 14.44 6.61 -11.52
N ILE A 64 13.26 7.21 -11.70
CA ILE A 64 11.93 6.62 -11.91
C ILE A 64 11.87 5.93 -13.26
N THR A 65 12.53 6.37 -14.33
CA THR A 65 12.59 5.58 -15.57
C THR A 65 13.51 4.39 -15.36
N ARG A 66 14.61 4.51 -14.61
CA ARG A 66 15.40 3.36 -14.16
C ARG A 66 14.70 2.52 -13.10
N ALA A 67 13.84 3.07 -12.26
CA ALA A 67 13.14 2.44 -11.15
C ALA A 67 11.68 2.17 -11.50
N MET A 68 11.25 2.40 -12.74
CA MET A 68 10.05 1.93 -13.43
C MET A 68 10.47 1.00 -14.54
N GLN A 69 11.65 1.14 -15.14
CA GLN A 69 12.27 0.03 -15.89
C GLN A 69 12.65 -1.03 -14.88
N ASN A 70 13.48 -0.73 -13.89
CA ASN A 70 13.75 -1.63 -12.77
C ASN A 70 12.52 -1.80 -11.90
N GLY A 71 11.55 -0.88 -11.79
CA GLY A 71 10.36 -1.09 -10.94
C GLY A 71 9.26 -1.86 -11.62
N ALA A 72 9.05 -1.71 -12.94
CA ALA A 72 8.22 -2.63 -13.70
C ALA A 72 8.93 -3.97 -13.85
N ILE A 73 10.26 -4.00 -13.97
CA ILE A 73 11.05 -5.24 -13.91
C ILE A 73 11.02 -5.83 -12.49
N LEU A 74 11.08 -5.05 -11.41
CA LEU A 74 11.04 -5.50 -10.01
C LEU A 74 9.61 -5.88 -9.64
N GLN A 75 8.59 -5.18 -10.13
CA GLN A 75 7.18 -5.51 -9.98
C GLN A 75 6.85 -6.75 -10.81
N GLU A 76 7.32 -6.87 -12.06
CA GLU A 76 7.17 -8.09 -12.86
C GLU A 76 8.00 -9.24 -12.30
N GLN A 77 9.24 -9.02 -11.86
CA GLN A 77 10.10 -10.02 -11.22
C GLN A 77 9.49 -10.44 -9.89
N TRP A 78 8.98 -9.51 -9.09
CA TRP A 78 8.25 -9.81 -7.85
C TRP A 78 6.98 -10.60 -8.16
N ILE A 79 6.21 -10.16 -9.17
CA ILE A 79 5.01 -10.87 -9.61
C ILE A 79 5.35 -12.30 -10.03
N ARG A 80 6.46 -12.49 -10.77
CA ARG A 80 6.95 -13.77 -11.31
C ARG A 80 7.61 -14.66 -10.26
N GLN A 81 8.37 -14.11 -9.31
CA GLN A 81 9.20 -14.87 -8.37
C GLN A 81 8.51 -15.18 -7.04
N TYR A 82 7.64 -14.30 -6.52
CA TYR A 82 7.21 -14.36 -5.11
C TYR A 82 5.70 -14.40 -4.87
N GLY A 83 4.88 -14.22 -5.90
CA GLY A 83 3.43 -14.11 -5.74
C GLY A 83 2.73 -15.45 -5.53
N LYS A 84 2.64 -15.92 -4.28
CA LYS A 84 1.61 -16.91 -3.91
C LYS A 84 0.23 -16.26 -4.08
N THR A 85 -0.61 -16.85 -4.92
CA THR A 85 -1.99 -16.38 -5.13
C THR A 85 -2.92 -17.03 -4.12
N PHE A 86 -3.83 -16.25 -3.55
CA PHE A 86 -4.86 -16.73 -2.63
C PHE A 86 -6.18 -16.88 -3.37
N LYS A 87 -6.83 -18.06 -3.23
CA LYS A 87 -8.04 -18.44 -3.98
C LYS A 87 -9.25 -18.45 -3.03
N TYR A 88 -10.42 -17.96 -3.48
CA TYR A 88 -11.67 -17.99 -2.70
C TYR A 88 -12.88 -18.55 -3.47
N PRO A 89 -13.68 -19.44 -2.86
CA PRO A 89 -15.04 -19.76 -3.29
C PRO A 89 -16.08 -18.84 -2.61
N PHE A 90 -17.06 -18.36 -3.37
CA PHE A 90 -18.13 -17.43 -2.94
C PHE A 90 -19.27 -18.12 -2.16
N PHE A 91 -19.89 -17.47 -1.15
CA PHE A 91 -21.18 -17.87 -0.54
C PHE A 91 -22.03 -16.66 -0.10
N PHE A 92 -23.35 -16.70 -0.37
CA PHE A 92 -24.39 -15.81 0.17
C PHE A 92 -25.50 -16.65 0.84
N GLY A 93 -25.93 -16.25 2.04
CA GLY A 93 -27.09 -16.80 2.78
C GLY A 93 -27.02 -16.41 4.26
N VAL A 94 -27.86 -15.48 4.72
CA VAL A 94 -27.65 -14.72 5.96
C VAL A 94 -28.41 -15.31 7.15
N ASN A 95 -27.68 -15.65 8.22
CA ASN A 95 -28.14 -15.86 9.60
C ASN A 95 -27.13 -15.20 10.55
N SER A 96 -27.46 -14.95 11.83
CA SER A 96 -26.64 -14.23 12.82
C SER A 96 -25.21 -14.78 13.05
N SER A 97 -24.90 -15.99 12.59
CA SER A 97 -23.53 -16.52 12.45
C SER A 97 -22.66 -15.78 11.42
N VAL A 98 -23.25 -14.93 10.57
CA VAL A 98 -22.55 -14.15 9.54
C VAL A 98 -21.68 -13.06 10.12
N VAL A 99 -21.98 -12.49 11.30
CA VAL A 99 -21.14 -11.43 11.89
C VAL A 99 -19.77 -11.98 12.30
N TYR A 100 -19.74 -13.17 12.92
CA TYR A 100 -18.49 -13.87 13.25
C TYR A 100 -17.73 -14.30 11.99
N LEU A 101 -18.43 -14.85 11.00
CA LEU A 101 -17.82 -15.22 9.71
C LEU A 101 -17.24 -14.00 8.97
N PHE A 102 -17.93 -12.86 9.00
CA PHE A 102 -17.48 -11.62 8.36
C PHE A 102 -16.24 -11.06 9.05
N HIS A 103 -16.19 -11.10 10.38
CA HIS A 103 -15.00 -10.71 11.14
C HIS A 103 -13.80 -11.62 10.86
N GLU A 104 -14.00 -12.94 10.80
CA GLU A 104 -12.93 -13.89 10.46
C GLU A 104 -12.42 -13.68 9.04
N LEU A 105 -13.31 -13.47 8.08
CA LEU A 105 -12.95 -13.15 6.71
C LEU A 105 -12.16 -11.84 6.64
N LEU A 106 -12.55 -10.80 7.37
CA LEU A 106 -11.83 -9.53 7.43
C LEU A 106 -10.43 -9.68 8.05
N SER A 107 -10.27 -10.46 9.12
CA SER A 107 -8.97 -10.70 9.73
C SER A 107 -8.04 -11.54 8.88
N PHE A 108 -8.58 -12.55 8.21
CA PHE A 108 -7.81 -13.31 7.24
C PHE A 108 -7.38 -12.41 6.08
N TRP A 109 -8.27 -11.55 5.58
CA TRP A 109 -7.96 -10.56 4.55
C TRP A 109 -6.87 -9.58 5.00
N ALA A 110 -6.97 -9.08 6.23
CA ALA A 110 -6.00 -8.20 6.83
C ALA A 110 -4.61 -8.85 6.94
N GLY A 111 -4.54 -10.07 7.49
CA GLY A 111 -3.29 -10.81 7.61
C GLY A 111 -2.65 -11.09 6.24
N THR A 112 -3.47 -11.42 5.24
CA THR A 112 -3.00 -11.67 3.86
C THR A 112 -2.44 -10.40 3.22
N GLN A 113 -3.09 -9.26 3.38
CA GLN A 113 -2.61 -8.00 2.81
C GLN A 113 -1.39 -7.46 3.55
N ALA A 114 -1.38 -7.51 4.89
CA ALA A 114 -0.22 -7.15 5.70
C ALA A 114 1.00 -8.00 5.31
N TYR A 115 0.79 -9.29 5.06
CA TYR A 115 1.82 -10.20 4.57
C TYR A 115 2.35 -9.77 3.20
N GLN A 116 1.49 -9.48 2.23
CA GLN A 116 1.93 -9.02 0.91
C GLN A 116 2.69 -7.68 0.99
N LEU A 117 2.20 -6.73 1.79
CA LEU A 117 2.86 -5.43 2.00
C LEU A 117 4.25 -5.58 2.61
N LEU A 118 4.38 -6.39 3.67
CA LEU A 118 5.68 -6.68 4.30
C LEU A 118 6.61 -7.46 3.37
N GLN A 119 6.06 -8.35 2.54
CA GLN A 119 6.84 -9.09 1.55
C GLN A 119 7.44 -8.15 0.50
N VAL A 120 6.67 -7.19 -0.02
CA VAL A 120 7.19 -6.17 -0.94
C VAL A 120 8.23 -5.30 -0.25
N LEU A 121 7.98 -4.89 1.00
CA LEU A 121 8.92 -4.04 1.74
C LEU A 121 10.25 -4.74 2.01
N ALA A 122 10.22 -5.98 2.50
CA ALA A 122 11.41 -6.79 2.73
C ALA A 122 12.21 -6.99 1.45
N PHE A 123 11.53 -7.23 0.33
CA PHE A 123 12.17 -7.35 -0.97
C PHE A 123 12.88 -6.04 -1.38
N MET A 124 12.24 -4.88 -1.23
CA MET A 124 12.87 -3.58 -1.50
C MET A 124 14.11 -3.36 -0.64
N HIS A 125 14.01 -3.63 0.67
CA HIS A 125 15.10 -3.45 1.62
C HIS A 125 16.28 -4.37 1.30
N ASP A 126 16.04 -5.61 0.88
CA ASP A 126 17.08 -6.54 0.45
C ASP A 126 17.79 -6.09 -0.84
N GLN A 127 17.14 -5.27 -1.67
CA GLN A 127 17.77 -4.63 -2.83
C GLN A 127 18.49 -3.31 -2.46
N GLY A 128 18.52 -2.94 -1.18
CA GLY A 128 19.09 -1.67 -0.72
C GLY A 128 18.20 -0.46 -1.05
N ILE A 129 16.90 -0.66 -1.29
CA ILE A 129 15.97 0.40 -1.64
C ILE A 129 15.06 0.70 -0.45
N ALA A 130 15.08 1.95 0.03
CA ALA A 130 14.07 2.45 0.96
C ALA A 130 12.99 3.22 0.20
N HIS A 131 11.73 3.07 0.60
CA HIS A 131 10.57 3.70 -0.03
C HIS A 131 10.43 5.18 0.37
N GLY A 132 10.55 5.49 1.67
CA GLY A 132 10.55 6.87 2.19
C GLY A 132 9.20 7.58 2.26
N ASP A 133 8.11 6.94 1.81
CA ASP A 133 6.76 7.54 1.78
C ASP A 133 5.63 6.50 1.89
N LEU A 134 5.74 5.62 2.88
CA LEU A 134 4.77 4.53 3.07
C LEU A 134 3.54 5.01 3.84
N TYR A 135 2.43 5.18 3.14
CA TYR A 135 1.09 5.38 3.72
C TYR A 135 0.00 4.92 2.74
N TYR A 136 -1.26 4.98 3.14
CA TYR A 136 -2.37 4.32 2.43
C TYR A 136 -2.61 4.80 1.00
N VAL A 137 -2.19 6.02 0.63
CA VAL A 137 -2.30 6.52 -0.76
C VAL A 137 -1.27 5.85 -1.67
N GLY A 138 -0.16 5.39 -1.12
CA GLY A 138 0.92 4.70 -1.83
C GLY A 138 0.62 3.22 -2.12
N ILE A 139 -0.59 2.73 -1.91
CA ILE A 139 -0.95 1.32 -2.12
C ILE A 139 -1.99 1.19 -3.23
N ILE A 140 -1.77 0.24 -4.15
CA ILE A 140 -2.77 -0.19 -5.13
C ILE A 140 -3.17 -1.65 -4.94
N HIS A 141 -4.45 -1.92 -5.15
CA HIS A 141 -4.99 -3.27 -5.28
C HIS A 141 -5.19 -3.58 -6.75
N ALA A 142 -4.35 -4.46 -7.30
CA ALA A 142 -4.44 -4.89 -8.69
C ALA A 142 -5.03 -6.30 -8.77
N PRO A 143 -6.02 -6.55 -9.65
CA PRO A 143 -6.41 -7.92 -9.97
C PRO A 143 -5.24 -8.62 -10.69
N HIS A 144 -4.89 -9.82 -10.24
CA HIS A 144 -3.76 -10.59 -10.74
C HIS A 144 -3.91 -10.98 -12.22
N SER A 145 -5.15 -11.18 -12.68
CA SER A 145 -5.44 -11.54 -14.08
C SER A 145 -6.74 -10.89 -14.54
N ARG A 146 -6.70 -10.25 -15.72
CA ARG A 146 -7.89 -9.72 -16.42
C ARG A 146 -8.83 -10.82 -16.94
N THR A 147 -8.33 -12.05 -17.05
CA THR A 147 -9.05 -13.20 -17.67
C THR A 147 -9.44 -14.27 -16.66
N SER A 148 -8.95 -14.20 -15.43
CA SER A 148 -9.30 -15.11 -14.36
C SER A 148 -10.73 -14.86 -13.90
N LYS A 149 -11.60 -15.89 -13.97
CA LYS A 149 -12.91 -15.91 -13.30
C LYS A 149 -12.80 -15.89 -11.76
N ARG A 150 -11.58 -15.90 -11.21
CA ARG A 150 -11.28 -15.88 -9.77
C ARG A 150 -10.60 -14.57 -9.39
N ALA A 151 -11.10 -13.96 -8.32
CA ALA A 151 -10.64 -12.67 -7.83
C ALA A 151 -9.34 -12.84 -7.01
N ASP A 152 -8.23 -13.05 -7.71
CA ASP A 152 -6.89 -13.02 -7.13
C ASP A 152 -6.45 -11.56 -7.06
N TYR A 153 -6.27 -11.01 -5.86
CA TYR A 153 -5.79 -9.63 -5.66
C TYR A 153 -4.33 -9.61 -5.22
N ARG A 154 -3.59 -8.64 -5.75
CA ARG A 154 -2.22 -8.33 -5.32
C ARG A 154 -2.14 -6.89 -4.85
N VAL A 155 -1.41 -6.69 -3.76
CA VAL A 155 -1.07 -5.39 -3.23
C VAL A 155 0.32 -5.00 -3.73
N ALA A 156 0.48 -3.75 -4.17
CA ALA A 156 1.77 -3.20 -4.59
C ALA A 156 1.93 -1.76 -4.10
N PHE A 157 3.17 -1.36 -3.82
CA PHE A 157 3.50 0.04 -3.60
C PHE A 157 3.54 0.81 -4.91
N ILE A 158 3.14 2.07 -4.83
CA ILE A 158 3.26 3.07 -5.88
C ILE A 158 3.92 4.32 -5.32
N ASP A 159 4.19 5.28 -6.19
CA ASP A 159 4.77 6.57 -5.84
C ASP A 159 6.18 6.49 -5.23
N PHE A 160 7.11 5.98 -6.04
CA PHE A 160 8.54 5.91 -5.71
C PHE A 160 9.25 7.28 -5.82
N GLY A 161 8.52 8.40 -5.74
CA GLY A 161 9.09 9.75 -5.84
C GLY A 161 10.11 10.04 -4.74
N GLU A 162 9.86 9.51 -3.54
CA GLU A 162 10.75 9.63 -2.37
C GLU A 162 11.64 8.41 -2.13
N ALA A 163 11.53 7.39 -2.98
CA ALA A 163 12.38 6.21 -2.86
C ALA A 163 13.86 6.56 -3.10
N ARG A 164 14.75 5.86 -2.41
CA ARG A 164 16.20 6.04 -2.50
C ARG A 164 16.87 4.68 -2.56
N ASP A 165 17.84 4.57 -3.46
CA ASP A 165 18.70 3.40 -3.64
C ASP A 165 20.03 3.65 -2.91
N PHE A 166 20.33 2.81 -1.94
CA PHE A 166 21.55 2.84 -1.13
C PHE A 166 22.56 1.79 -1.58
N GLY A 167 22.19 0.92 -2.52
CA GLY A 167 22.93 -0.29 -2.87
C GLY A 167 23.17 -1.21 -1.66
N MET A 168 23.97 -2.25 -1.86
CA MET A 168 24.28 -3.23 -0.80
C MET A 168 25.40 -2.78 0.16
N SER A 169 26.00 -1.61 -0.04
CA SER A 169 27.21 -1.18 0.70
C SER A 169 27.23 0.30 1.09
N GLY A 170 26.12 1.01 0.90
CA GLY A 170 26.02 2.42 1.22
C GLY A 170 25.94 2.72 2.71
N SER A 171 26.37 3.93 3.08
CA SER A 171 26.03 4.53 4.37
C SER A 171 24.51 4.59 4.51
N ILE A 172 23.99 3.92 5.53
CA ILE A 172 22.54 3.79 5.80
C ILE A 172 21.93 5.11 6.29
N GLN A 173 22.75 6.06 6.76
CA GLN A 173 22.28 7.32 7.33
C GLN A 173 22.08 8.37 6.24
N ILE A 174 20.87 8.92 6.13
CA ILE A 174 20.59 10.07 5.24
C ILE A 174 20.26 11.34 6.02
N PRO A 175 20.60 12.54 5.49
CA PRO A 175 20.12 13.79 6.04
C PRO A 175 18.60 13.84 6.08
N CYS A 176 18.06 14.47 7.11
CA CYS A 176 16.61 14.49 7.30
C CYS A 176 15.96 15.35 6.20
N PRO A 177 14.88 14.85 5.56
CA PRO A 177 14.21 15.60 4.51
C PRO A 177 13.75 16.95 5.07
N ARG A 178 13.78 17.98 4.22
CA ARG A 178 13.11 19.23 4.59
C ARG A 178 11.63 18.91 4.82
N PRO A 179 10.94 19.59 5.76
CA PRO A 179 9.59 19.24 6.24
C PRO A 179 8.45 19.18 5.21
N VAL A 180 8.75 19.33 3.92
CA VAL A 180 7.79 19.51 2.83
C VAL A 180 7.49 18.21 2.06
N SER A 181 8.31 17.16 2.20
CA SER A 181 8.07 15.87 1.53
C SER A 181 8.12 14.68 2.49
N GLY A 182 7.24 13.71 2.26
CA GLY A 182 7.12 12.48 3.04
C GLY A 182 5.71 12.25 3.61
N PRO A 183 5.52 11.16 4.37
CA PRO A 183 4.19 10.71 4.75
C PRO A 183 3.58 11.68 5.78
N PRO A 184 2.25 11.66 5.96
CA PRO A 184 1.59 12.39 7.02
C PRO A 184 2.19 12.05 8.39
N ALA A 185 2.13 12.99 9.34
CA ALA A 185 2.79 12.87 10.64
C ALA A 185 2.48 11.55 11.38
N ASP A 186 1.25 11.04 11.28
CA ASP A 186 0.82 9.79 11.95
C ASP A 186 1.50 8.51 11.42
N PHE A 187 2.08 8.57 10.22
CA PHE A 187 2.80 7.46 9.58
C PHE A 187 4.31 7.70 9.58
N ARG A 188 4.76 8.90 9.95
CA ARG A 188 6.16 9.30 9.91
C ARG A 188 6.89 8.79 11.14
N ALA A 189 8.07 8.23 10.94
CA ALA A 189 8.92 7.82 12.04
C ALA A 189 9.42 9.04 12.84
N PRO A 190 9.39 9.01 14.18
CA PRO A 190 9.62 10.18 15.03
C PRO A 190 11.01 10.79 14.87
N GLU A 191 12.00 9.98 14.48
CA GLU A 191 13.35 10.45 14.20
C GLU A 191 13.39 11.43 13.04
N ILE A 192 12.53 11.28 12.01
CA ILE A 192 12.53 12.14 10.81
C ILE A 192 12.29 13.61 11.17
N ASP A 193 11.45 13.88 12.17
CA ASP A 193 11.07 15.25 12.54
C ASP A 193 12.16 16.01 13.32
N HIS A 194 13.11 15.31 13.93
CA HIS A 194 14.06 15.89 14.89
C HIS A 194 15.53 15.63 14.55
N CYS A 195 15.83 14.85 13.51
CA CYS A 195 17.19 14.37 13.27
C CYS A 195 18.06 15.30 12.41
N LYS A 196 19.38 15.10 12.51
CA LYS A 196 20.34 15.49 11.46
C LYS A 196 20.47 14.41 10.40
N THR A 197 20.49 13.15 10.83
CA THR A 197 20.50 11.96 9.97
C THR A 197 19.63 10.85 10.56
N PHE A 198 19.09 9.98 9.71
CA PHE A 198 18.30 8.81 10.13
C PHE A 198 18.51 7.61 9.20
N ASP A 199 18.10 6.43 9.68
CA ASP A 199 18.05 5.19 8.91
C ASP A 199 16.69 5.10 8.17
N PRO A 200 16.69 5.16 6.83
CA PRO A 200 15.47 5.15 6.03
C PRO A 200 14.78 3.78 6.02
N PHE A 201 15.52 2.68 6.22
CA PHE A 201 14.94 1.35 6.29
C PHE A 201 14.19 1.16 7.61
N ALA A 202 14.77 1.62 8.72
CA ALA A 202 14.08 1.61 10.01
C ALA A 202 12.84 2.52 10.01
N ALA A 203 12.91 3.66 9.32
CA ALA A 203 11.77 4.56 9.16
C ALA A 203 10.64 3.92 8.33
N ASP A 204 10.96 3.26 7.22
CA ASP A 204 9.99 2.51 6.43
C ASP A 204 9.27 1.42 7.24
N VAL A 205 10.00 0.69 8.10
CA VAL A 205 9.42 -0.34 8.97
C VAL A 205 8.42 0.28 9.95
N PHE A 206 8.74 1.44 10.52
CA PHE A 206 7.80 2.18 11.37
C PHE A 206 6.55 2.59 10.58
N SER A 207 6.73 3.22 9.42
CA SER A 207 5.61 3.66 8.57
C SER A 207 4.73 2.49 8.14
N MET A 208 5.33 1.33 7.83
CA MET A 208 4.61 0.09 7.55
C MET A 208 3.77 -0.38 8.72
N ALA A 209 4.28 -0.34 9.95
CA ALA A 209 3.52 -0.70 11.13
C ALA A 209 2.29 0.21 11.30
N ARG A 210 2.48 1.52 11.18
CA ARG A 210 1.40 2.52 11.24
C ARG A 210 0.37 2.29 10.13
N LEU A 211 0.83 1.96 8.92
CA LEU A 211 -0.01 1.66 7.77
C LEU A 211 -0.89 0.43 8.00
N VAL A 212 -0.31 -0.67 8.47
CA VAL A 212 -1.05 -1.90 8.77
C VAL A 212 -2.06 -1.65 9.90
N LEU A 213 -1.68 -0.93 10.96
CA LEU A 213 -2.57 -0.56 12.06
C LEU A 213 -3.74 0.33 11.61
N ALA A 214 -3.51 1.24 10.67
CA ALA A 214 -4.53 2.14 10.16
C ALA A 214 -5.52 1.45 9.21
N LEU A 215 -5.03 0.52 8.37
CA LEU A 215 -5.85 -0.19 7.39
C LEU A 215 -6.62 -1.35 8.01
N TYR A 216 -6.05 -2.01 9.01
CA TYR A 216 -6.60 -3.24 9.55
C TYR A 216 -6.59 -3.21 11.08
N PRO A 217 -7.74 -3.45 11.75
CA PRO A 217 -7.75 -3.73 13.18
C PRO A 217 -6.87 -4.97 13.42
N PRO A 218 -5.73 -4.85 14.09
CA PRO A 218 -4.80 -5.97 14.17
C PRO A 218 -5.42 -7.06 15.04
N ALA A 219 -5.45 -8.29 14.53
CA ALA A 219 -5.58 -9.45 15.39
C ALA A 219 -4.47 -9.39 16.45
N CYS A 220 -4.76 -9.87 17.66
CA CYS A 220 -3.84 -9.70 18.78
C CYS A 220 -2.47 -10.32 18.59
N ALA A 221 -2.45 -11.43 17.84
CA ALA A 221 -1.22 -12.05 17.40
C ALA A 221 -0.26 -11.07 16.67
N TYR A 222 -0.79 -10.14 15.88
CA TYR A 222 0.01 -9.18 15.13
C TYR A 222 0.40 -7.94 15.95
N ARG A 223 -0.33 -7.63 17.04
CA ARG A 223 -0.14 -6.40 17.80
C ARG A 223 1.27 -6.29 18.39
N ALA A 224 1.81 -7.38 18.92
CA ALA A 224 3.18 -7.40 19.44
C ALA A 224 4.20 -7.09 18.34
N LEU A 225 4.10 -7.74 17.18
CA LEU A 225 4.97 -7.48 16.03
C LEU A 225 4.85 -6.03 15.54
N LEU A 226 3.63 -5.51 15.40
CA LEU A 226 3.40 -4.14 14.93
C LEU A 226 3.90 -3.10 15.93
N ASN A 227 3.83 -3.38 17.24
CA ASN A 227 4.45 -2.53 18.26
C ASN A 227 5.97 -2.54 18.16
N ASP A 228 6.60 -3.71 17.95
CA ASP A 228 8.05 -3.81 17.76
C ASP A 228 8.51 -3.06 16.50
N MET A 229 7.79 -3.20 15.39
CA MET A 229 8.04 -2.45 14.16
C MET A 229 7.82 -0.93 14.33
N GLY A 230 6.80 -0.55 15.09
CA GLY A 230 6.45 0.84 15.40
C GLY A 230 7.16 1.42 16.62
N HIS A 231 8.26 0.80 17.08
CA HIS A 231 8.97 1.25 18.27
C HIS A 231 9.59 2.66 18.06
N PRO A 232 9.53 3.59 19.04
CA PRO A 232 10.08 4.94 18.85
C PRO A 232 11.58 4.96 18.57
N ASP A 233 12.35 4.09 19.22
CA ASP A 233 13.78 3.92 18.96
C ASP A 233 13.99 3.06 17.70
N PRO A 234 14.60 3.59 16.62
CA PRO A 234 14.84 2.84 15.39
C PRO A 234 15.77 1.65 15.56
N SER A 235 16.69 1.67 16.54
CA SER A 235 17.66 0.60 16.74
C SER A 235 17.05 -0.70 17.29
N VAL A 236 15.85 -0.59 17.87
CA VAL A 236 15.10 -1.71 18.45
C VAL A 236 14.15 -2.34 17.42
N ARG A 237 13.84 -1.63 16.33
CA ARG A 237 12.90 -2.13 15.32
C ARG A 237 13.49 -3.35 14.60
N PRO A 238 12.70 -4.40 14.32
CA PRO A 238 13.16 -5.47 13.45
C PRO A 238 13.38 -4.94 12.02
N SER A 239 14.26 -5.57 11.26
CA SER A 239 14.31 -5.33 9.81
C SER A 239 13.02 -5.80 9.15
N ALA A 240 12.70 -5.31 7.95
CA ALA A 240 11.52 -5.76 7.21
C ALA A 240 11.53 -7.28 6.96
N ARG A 241 12.71 -7.86 6.71
CA ARG A 241 12.90 -9.32 6.56
C ARG A 241 12.57 -10.08 7.85
N VAL A 242 13.09 -9.64 8.99
CA VAL A 242 12.78 -10.26 10.30
C VAL A 242 11.31 -10.11 10.66
N ALA A 243 10.70 -8.95 10.35
CA ALA A 243 9.28 -8.71 10.56
C ALA A 243 8.42 -9.65 9.69
N LEU A 244 8.78 -9.86 8.42
CA LEU A 244 8.11 -10.80 7.52
C LEU A 244 8.19 -12.24 8.05
N GLU A 245 9.37 -12.70 8.48
CA GLU A 245 9.55 -14.04 9.04
C GLU A 245 8.72 -14.26 10.32
N ARG A 246 8.65 -13.24 11.18
CA ARG A 246 7.78 -13.26 12.35
C ARG A 246 6.31 -13.33 11.94
N LEU A 247 5.88 -12.55 10.97
CA LEU A 247 4.51 -12.60 10.46
C LEU A 247 4.17 -13.97 9.84
N GLU A 248 5.10 -14.57 9.07
CA GLU A 248 4.96 -15.93 8.56
C GLU A 248 4.79 -16.95 9.67
N SER A 249 5.58 -16.83 10.74
CA SER A 249 5.45 -17.71 11.90
C SER A 249 4.06 -17.59 12.53
N LEU A 250 3.57 -16.36 12.73
CA LEU A 250 2.23 -16.11 13.26
C LEU A 250 1.13 -16.70 12.36
N ASN A 251 1.27 -16.56 11.04
CA ASN A 251 0.34 -17.14 10.07
C ASN A 251 0.36 -18.68 10.06
N ARG A 252 1.51 -19.32 10.32
CA ARG A 252 1.60 -20.78 10.45
C ARG A 252 0.93 -21.31 11.72
N PHE A 253 0.97 -20.54 12.81
CA PHE A 253 0.41 -20.93 14.11
C PHE A 253 -1.04 -20.47 14.31
N GLN A 254 -1.55 -19.54 13.50
CA GLN A 254 -2.96 -19.19 13.45
C GLN A 254 -3.80 -20.31 12.80
N THR A 255 -3.92 -21.43 13.50
CA THR A 255 -4.91 -22.47 13.21
C THR A 255 -6.18 -22.36 14.08
N ALA A 256 -6.27 -21.48 15.09
CA ALA A 256 -7.53 -21.24 15.81
C ALA A 256 -7.50 -19.97 16.71
N HIS A 257 -8.51 -19.11 16.52
CA HIS A 257 -9.20 -18.24 17.48
C HIS A 257 -8.49 -17.76 18.75
N GLN A 258 -7.82 -16.61 18.70
CA GLN A 258 -7.72 -15.75 19.90
C GLN A 258 -7.70 -14.28 19.53
N TRP A 259 -8.87 -13.66 19.58
CA TRP A 259 -9.04 -12.21 19.61
C TRP A 259 -8.79 -11.72 21.03
N CYS A 260 -8.19 -10.53 21.20
CA CYS A 260 -8.18 -9.93 22.54
C CYS A 260 -9.59 -9.49 22.83
N ALA A 261 -10.13 -9.93 23.97
CA ALA A 261 -11.14 -9.16 24.64
C ALA A 261 -10.52 -7.79 24.97
N SER A 262 -11.17 -6.74 24.49
CA SER A 262 -10.86 -5.33 24.82
C SER A 262 -11.12 -5.04 26.29
#